data_AF-A0A847FIR9-F1
#
_entry.id   AF-A0A847FIR9-F1
#
_cell.length_a   1.000
_cell.length_b   1.000
_cell.length_c   1.000
_cell.angle_alpha   90.00
_cell.angle_beta   90.00
_cell.angle_gamma   90.00
#
_symmetry.space_group_name_H-M   'P 1'
#
loop_
_entity.id
_entity.type
_entity.pdbx_description
1 polymer ?
#
loop_
_entity_poly.entity_id
_entity_poly.type
_entity_poly.pdbx_seq_one_letter_code
_entity_poly.pdbx_strand_id
1 'polypeptide(L)'
;MDDVRRPVEKAALYFGIVNLIIGLAAFVGPLVTGNNDGLINTSPGLLFGIFAFNWFHALAHILIGAAGILVARSCESSRTYMWVSAAIFGVLTVAGFIMVGMEMDPQLMMGMAVNGADNLLHLLWTALTLFFAYQASRQTAPEVSCA
;
A
#
# COMPACT_ATOMS: atom_id res chain seq x y z
N MET A 1 -14.50 -21.27 15.49
CA MET A 1 -13.64 -21.68 14.38
C MET A 1 -12.45 -20.74 14.40
N ASP A 2 -11.41 -21.12 15.13
CA ASP A 2 -10.23 -20.27 15.27
C ASP A 2 -9.50 -20.27 13.92
N ASP A 3 -9.38 -19.10 13.30
CA ASP A 3 -8.76 -18.94 11.99
C ASP A 3 -7.27 -19.34 12.09
N VAL A 4 -6.96 -20.58 11.65
CA VAL A 4 -5.61 -21.21 11.61
C VAL A 4 -4.71 -20.56 10.56
N ARG A 5 -4.93 -19.28 10.23
CA ARG A 5 -4.00 -18.53 9.39
C ARG A 5 -2.78 -18.11 10.19
N ARG A 6 -1.62 -18.28 9.57
CA ARG A 6 -0.34 -17.86 10.13
C ARG A 6 -0.29 -16.33 10.22
N PRO A 7 0.53 -15.75 11.11
CA PRO A 7 0.62 -14.29 11.26
C PRO A 7 0.92 -13.56 9.94
N VAL A 8 1.79 -14.12 9.09
CA VAL A 8 2.16 -13.52 7.79
C VAL A 8 1.01 -13.55 6.78
N GLU A 9 0.17 -14.58 6.80
CA GLU A 9 -1.02 -14.70 5.95
C GLU A 9 -2.08 -13.68 6.35
N LYS A 10 -2.31 -13.53 7.66
CA LYS A 10 -3.19 -12.49 8.21
C LYS A 10 -2.67 -11.10 7.84
N ALA A 11 -1.37 -10.86 7.98
CA ALA A 11 -0.77 -9.60 7.56
C ALA A 11 -0.98 -9.35 6.06
N ALA A 12 -0.71 -10.33 5.18
CA ALA A 12 -0.92 -10.17 3.74
C ALA A 12 -2.36 -9.82 3.41
N LEU A 13 -3.32 -10.46 4.09
CA LEU A 13 -4.73 -10.15 3.94
C LEU A 13 -5.05 -8.72 4.37
N TYR A 14 -4.63 -8.29 5.57
CA TYR A 14 -4.92 -6.95 6.08
C TYR A 14 -4.32 -5.85 5.20
N PHE A 15 -3.05 -5.98 4.83
CA PHE A 15 -2.37 -5.04 3.95
C PHE A 15 -3.01 -5.00 2.56
N GLY A 16 -3.44 -6.16 2.06
CA GLY A 16 -4.17 -6.28 0.81
C GLY A 16 -5.52 -5.54 0.85
N ILE A 17 -6.34 -5.82 1.86
CA ILE A 17 -7.65 -5.20 2.05
C ILE A 17 -7.53 -3.68 2.18
N VAL A 18 -6.60 -3.18 3.00
CA VAL A 18 -6.42 -1.74 3.20
C VAL A 18 -6.01 -1.04 1.91
N ASN A 19 -5.05 -1.59 1.16
CA ASN A 19 -4.68 -1.03 -0.16
C ASN A 19 -5.85 -1.01 -1.12
N LEU A 20 -6.62 -2.11 -1.19
CA LEU A 20 -7.77 -2.19 -2.07
C LEU A 20 -8.84 -1.14 -1.71
N ILE A 21 -9.14 -0.98 -0.42
CA ILE A 21 -10.10 0.03 0.06
C ILE A 21 -9.62 1.43 -0.31
N ILE A 22 -8.36 1.77 -0.06
CA ILE A 22 -7.80 3.09 -0.38
C ILE A 22 -7.87 3.36 -1.88
N GLY A 23 -7.46 2.41 -2.71
CA GLY A 23 -7.50 2.55 -4.16
C GLY A 23 -8.92 2.71 -4.70
N LEU A 24 -9.90 1.99 -4.15
CA LEU A 24 -11.31 2.16 -4.52
C LEU A 24 -11.90 3.49 -4.01
N ALA A 25 -11.56 3.90 -2.79
CA ALA A 25 -12.01 5.16 -2.20
C ALA A 25 -11.55 6.37 -3.02
N ALA A 26 -10.37 6.31 -3.63
CA ALA A 26 -9.84 7.35 -4.49
C ALA A 26 -10.64 7.59 -5.78
N PHE A 27 -11.57 6.71 -6.16
CA PHE A 27 -12.50 6.95 -7.26
C PHE A 27 -13.82 7.57 -6.81
N VAL A 28 -14.10 7.64 -5.51
CA VAL A 28 -15.33 8.18 -4.96
C VAL A 28 -15.19 9.69 -4.82
N GLY A 29 -15.81 10.45 -5.73
CA GLY A 29 -15.70 11.91 -5.83
C GLY A 29 -15.82 12.65 -4.49
N PRO A 30 -16.85 12.41 -3.67
CA PRO A 30 -16.99 13.07 -2.36
C PRO A 30 -15.83 12.85 -1.37
N LEU A 31 -14.99 11.84 -1.56
CA LEU A 31 -13.83 11.57 -0.71
C LEU A 31 -12.56 12.28 -1.19
N VAL A 32 -12.55 12.82 -2.42
CA VAL A 32 -11.41 13.50 -3.02
C VAL A 32 -11.74 14.97 -3.24
N THR A 33 -10.86 15.85 -2.75
CA THR A 33 -11.03 17.30 -2.88
C THR A 33 -9.90 17.93 -3.70
N GLY A 34 -10.06 19.20 -4.09
CA GLY A 34 -9.00 19.93 -4.79
C GLY A 34 -8.93 19.67 -6.30
N ASN A 35 -9.96 19.07 -6.90
CA ASN A 35 -10.10 18.97 -8.35
C ASN A 35 -11.54 19.27 -8.80
N ASN A 36 -11.73 19.25 -10.12
CA ASN A 36 -13.00 19.56 -10.78
C ASN A 36 -13.76 18.30 -11.20
N ASP A 37 -13.36 17.14 -10.71
CA ASP A 37 -14.04 15.89 -11.05
C ASP A 37 -15.38 15.82 -10.31
N GLY A 38 -16.34 15.14 -10.95
CA GLY A 38 -17.69 14.98 -10.41
C GLY A 38 -17.77 13.83 -9.41
N LEU A 39 -18.70 12.91 -9.66
CA LEU A 39 -18.90 11.75 -8.79
C LEU A 39 -17.78 10.70 -8.86
N ILE A 40 -17.05 10.66 -9.98
CA ILE A 40 -15.94 9.73 -10.19
C ILE A 40 -14.67 10.55 -10.33
N ASN A 41 -13.71 10.27 -9.45
CA ASN A 41 -12.42 10.95 -9.44
C ASN A 41 -11.40 10.21 -10.32
N THR A 42 -10.69 10.98 -11.14
CA THR A 42 -9.64 10.54 -12.08
C THR A 42 -8.45 11.48 -12.10
N SER A 43 -8.69 12.78 -11.93
CA SER A 43 -7.69 13.83 -11.88
C SER A 43 -6.92 13.84 -10.55
N PRO A 44 -5.71 14.44 -10.50
CA PRO A 44 -5.01 14.69 -9.25
C PRO A 44 -5.89 15.44 -8.25
N GLY A 45 -5.93 14.98 -7.00
CA GLY A 45 -6.66 15.61 -5.90
C GLY A 45 -6.22 15.03 -4.56
N LEU A 46 -6.88 15.45 -3.48
CA LEU A 46 -6.55 15.04 -2.11
C LEU A 46 -7.63 14.12 -1.54
N LEU A 47 -7.30 12.84 -1.38
CA LEU A 47 -8.12 11.88 -0.67
C LEU A 47 -8.17 12.26 0.82
N PHE A 48 -9.39 12.39 1.35
CA PHE A 48 -9.70 12.90 2.68
C PHE A 48 -9.13 14.30 2.97
N GLY A 49 -8.76 15.05 1.92
CA GLY A 49 -8.10 16.36 2.04
C GLY A 49 -6.64 16.30 2.49
N ILE A 50 -6.01 15.12 2.49
CA ILE A 50 -4.65 14.93 3.04
C ILE A 50 -3.71 14.25 2.05
N PHE A 51 -4.13 13.14 1.43
CA PHE A 51 -3.25 12.28 0.63
C PHE A 51 -3.44 12.56 -0.85
N ALA A 52 -2.38 12.80 -1.60
CA ALA A 52 -2.52 13.08 -3.02
C ALA A 52 -2.76 11.80 -3.82
N PHE A 53 -3.78 11.83 -4.68
CA PHE A 53 -4.20 10.71 -5.50
C PHE A 53 -4.60 11.17 -6.90
N ASN A 54 -4.37 10.30 -7.87
CA ASN A 54 -4.98 10.34 -9.20
C ASN A 54 -5.38 8.91 -9.60
N TRP A 55 -6.01 8.74 -10.76
CA TRP A 55 -6.44 7.41 -11.22
C TRP A 55 -5.29 6.38 -11.28
N PHE A 56 -4.08 6.83 -11.61
CA PHE A 56 -2.91 5.95 -11.75
C PHE A 56 -2.41 5.46 -10.38
N HIS A 57 -2.34 6.36 -9.40
CA HIS A 57 -2.00 5.99 -8.02
C HIS A 57 -3.06 5.05 -7.42
N ALA A 58 -4.34 5.34 -7.65
CA ALA A 58 -5.45 4.50 -7.22
C ALA A 58 -5.37 3.07 -7.81
N LEU A 59 -5.03 2.96 -9.10
CA LEU A 59 -4.85 1.66 -9.74
C LEU A 59 -3.69 0.86 -9.14
N ALA A 60 -2.56 1.52 -8.83
CA ALA A 60 -1.43 0.86 -8.16
C ALA A 60 -1.86 0.24 -6.82
N HIS A 61 -2.60 0.99 -6.00
CA HIS A 61 -3.16 0.50 -4.74
C HIS A 61 -4.13 -0.68 -4.94
N ILE A 62 -5.01 -0.62 -5.94
CA ILE A 62 -5.92 -1.74 -6.26
C ILE A 62 -5.13 -3.00 -6.63
N LEU A 63 -4.10 -2.88 -7.47
CA LEU A 63 -3.30 -4.02 -7.92
C LEU A 63 -2.51 -4.65 -6.76
N ILE A 64 -1.84 -3.83 -5.95
CA ILE A 64 -1.12 -4.28 -4.75
C ILE A 64 -2.10 -4.92 -3.76
N GLY A 65 -3.25 -4.29 -3.55
CA GLY A 65 -4.31 -4.76 -2.65
C GLY A 65 -4.87 -6.12 -3.05
N ALA A 66 -5.24 -6.25 -4.32
CA ALA A 66 -5.72 -7.50 -4.89
C ALA A 66 -4.67 -8.62 -4.79
N ALA A 67 -3.40 -8.32 -5.10
CA ALA A 67 -2.31 -9.28 -4.96
C ALA A 67 -2.20 -9.80 -3.53
N GLY A 68 -2.22 -8.91 -2.53
CA GLY A 68 -2.15 -9.29 -1.11
C GLY A 68 -3.29 -10.24 -0.69
N ILE A 69 -4.52 -9.95 -1.11
CA ILE A 69 -5.68 -10.80 -0.82
C ILE A 69 -5.53 -12.17 -1.50
N LEU A 70 -5.08 -12.22 -2.75
CA LEU A 70 -4.96 -13.45 -3.52
C LEU A 70 -3.87 -14.40 -2.95
N VAL A 71 -2.79 -13.83 -2.42
CA VAL A 71 -1.67 -14.61 -1.88
C VAL A 71 -1.81 -14.96 -0.39
N ALA A 72 -2.76 -14.35 0.33
CA ALA A 72 -2.98 -14.53 1.77
C ALA A 72 -3.35 -15.97 2.20
N ARG A 73 -3.58 -16.87 1.25
CA ARG A 73 -3.86 -18.31 1.49
C ARG A 73 -2.60 -19.18 1.59
N SER A 74 -1.42 -18.61 1.37
CA SER A 74 -0.14 -19.33 1.38
C SER A 74 0.91 -18.55 2.16
N CYS A 75 1.55 -19.22 3.12
CA CYS A 75 2.65 -18.69 3.93
C CYS A 75 3.80 -18.17 3.07
N GLU A 76 4.25 -18.96 2.10
CA GLU A 76 5.36 -18.60 1.22
C GLU A 76 5.01 -17.40 0.33
N SER A 77 3.84 -17.44 -0.32
CA SER A 77 3.40 -16.34 -1.19
C SER A 77 3.16 -15.06 -0.39
N SER A 78 2.62 -15.16 0.83
CA SER A 78 2.43 -14.03 1.75
C SER A 78 3.76 -13.41 2.17
N ARG A 79 4.77 -14.23 2.48
CA ARG A 79 6.12 -13.78 2.81
C ARG A 79 6.76 -13.04 1.63
N THR A 80 6.64 -13.59 0.42
CA THR A 80 7.14 -12.93 -0.80
C THR A 80 6.44 -11.60 -1.04
N TYR A 81 5.11 -11.56 -0.90
CA TYR A 81 4.34 -10.31 -1.01
C TYR A 81 4.79 -9.25 -0.01
N MET A 82 5.13 -9.62 1.23
CA MET A 82 5.66 -8.66 2.23
C MET A 82 7.01 -8.06 1.81
N TRP A 83 7.93 -8.89 1.31
CA TRP A 83 9.22 -8.40 0.81
C TRP A 83 9.08 -7.51 -0.42
N VAL A 84 8.25 -7.92 -1.38
CA VAL A 84 7.97 -7.13 -2.59
C VAL A 84 7.31 -5.81 -2.23
N SER A 85 6.33 -5.82 -1.31
CA SER A 85 5.69 -4.59 -0.84
C SER A 85 6.70 -3.67 -0.15
N ALA A 86 7.53 -4.19 0.76
CA ALA A 86 8.57 -3.40 1.40
C ALA A 86 9.54 -2.77 0.39
N ALA A 87 9.91 -3.50 -0.67
CA ALA A 87 10.75 -2.96 -1.73
C ALA A 87 10.05 -1.86 -2.54
N ILE A 88 8.80 -2.09 -2.97
CA ILE A 88 8.02 -1.11 -3.75
C ILE A 88 7.84 0.17 -2.95
N PHE A 89 7.26 0.07 -1.75
CA PHE A 89 7.00 1.24 -0.92
C PHE A 89 8.30 1.90 -0.46
N GLY A 90 9.37 1.14 -0.22
CA GLY A 90 10.68 1.69 0.15
C GLY A 90 11.28 2.53 -0.97
N VAL A 91 11.19 2.06 -2.22
CA VAL A 91 11.61 2.85 -3.40
C VAL A 91 10.74 4.10 -3.54
N LEU A 92 9.41 3.98 -3.39
CA LEU A 92 8.49 5.13 -3.46
C LEU A 92 8.77 6.15 -2.36
N THR A 93 9.06 5.72 -1.14
CA THR A 93 9.45 6.60 -0.03
C THR A 93 10.70 7.39 -0.36
N VAL A 94 11.78 6.71 -0.76
CA VAL A 94 13.05 7.37 -1.07
C VAL A 94 12.89 8.34 -2.25
N ALA A 95 12.26 7.87 -3.33
CA ALA A 95 11.98 8.68 -4.51
C ALA A 95 11.11 9.90 -4.17
N GLY A 96 10.07 9.71 -3.36
CA GLY A 96 9.15 10.75 -2.92
C GLY A 96 9.84 11.82 -2.07
N PHE A 97 10.64 11.44 -1.09
CA PHE A 97 11.40 12.42 -0.31
C PHE A 97 12.42 13.19 -1.14
N ILE A 98 13.03 12.57 -2.16
CA ILE A 98 14.00 13.23 -3.05
C ILE A 98 13.31 14.20 -4.01
N MET A 99 12.20 13.79 -4.64
CA MET A 99 11.55 14.55 -5.71
C MET A 99 10.49 15.53 -5.21
N VAL A 100 9.76 15.18 -4.15
CA VAL A 100 8.59 15.91 -3.64
C VAL A 100 8.85 16.49 -2.25
N GLY A 101 9.68 15.83 -1.44
CA GLY A 101 10.02 16.28 -0.10
C GLY A 101 8.81 16.24 0.86
N MET A 102 8.56 17.36 1.54
CA MET A 102 7.48 17.53 2.52
C MET A 102 6.35 18.44 2.01
N GLU A 103 6.32 18.73 0.71
CA GLU A 103 5.29 19.56 0.09
C GLU A 103 3.92 18.90 0.19
N MET A 104 2.89 19.65 0.62
CA MET A 104 1.56 19.09 0.88
C MET A 104 0.63 19.13 -0.33
N ASP A 105 0.94 19.97 -1.32
CA ASP A 105 0.19 20.03 -2.57
C ASP A 105 0.50 18.80 -3.44
N PRO A 106 -0.48 18.29 -4.22
CA PRO A 106 -0.25 17.18 -5.14
C PRO A 106 0.85 17.46 -6.15
N GLN A 107 1.85 16.58 -6.22
CA GLN A 107 2.91 16.60 -7.22
C GLN A 107 2.94 15.30 -8.01
N LEU A 108 3.37 15.38 -9.28
CA LEU A 108 3.48 14.20 -10.13
C LEU A 108 4.85 13.53 -9.95
N MET A 109 4.82 12.26 -9.55
CA MET A 109 5.98 11.38 -9.46
C MET A 109 5.66 10.06 -10.15
N MET A 110 6.41 9.71 -11.20
CA MET A 110 6.19 8.46 -11.97
C MET A 110 4.75 8.30 -12.50
N GLY A 111 4.07 9.41 -12.82
CA GLY A 111 2.68 9.43 -13.26
C GLY A 111 1.63 9.36 -12.14
N MET A 112 2.06 9.14 -10.89
CA MET A 112 1.20 9.18 -9.71
C MET A 112 1.18 10.58 -9.11
N ALA A 113 0.02 11.06 -8.68
CA ALA A 113 -0.04 12.22 -7.80
C ALA A 113 0.32 11.77 -6.39
N VAL A 114 1.28 12.46 -5.76
CA VAL A 114 1.80 12.19 -4.42
C VAL A 114 2.15 13.50 -3.71
N ASN A 115 2.19 13.50 -2.38
CA ASN A 115 2.64 14.62 -1.57
C ASN A 115 3.48 14.15 -0.35
N GLY A 116 3.84 15.07 0.53
CA GLY A 116 4.61 14.80 1.74
C GLY A 116 3.88 13.86 2.72
N ALA A 117 2.54 13.93 2.80
CA ALA A 117 1.76 13.00 3.61
C ALA A 117 1.84 11.57 3.04
N ASP A 118 1.79 11.41 1.72
CA ASP A 118 2.00 10.11 1.06
C ASP A 118 3.40 9.57 1.34
N ASN A 119 4.43 10.42 1.29
CA ASN A 119 5.81 10.01 1.57
C ASN A 119 5.96 9.41 2.99
N LEU A 120 5.33 10.04 3.97
CA LEU A 120 5.29 9.54 5.35
C LEU A 120 4.49 8.23 5.45
N LEU A 121 3.34 8.15 4.78
CA LEU A 121 2.52 6.94 4.81
C LEU A 121 3.24 5.77 4.15
N HIS A 122 3.92 6.00 3.02
CA HIS A 122 4.76 4.99 2.35
C HIS A 122 5.93 4.55 3.23
N LEU A 123 6.54 5.47 4.01
CA LEU A 123 7.61 5.11 4.93
C LEU A 123 7.09 4.19 6.05
N LEU A 124 5.94 4.53 6.64
CA LEU A 124 5.28 3.69 7.64
C LEU A 124 4.93 2.32 7.05
N TRP A 125 4.39 2.30 5.84
CA TRP A 125 4.02 1.08 5.13
C TRP A 125 5.24 0.17 4.87
N THR A 126 6.35 0.78 4.43
CA THR A 126 7.64 0.11 4.23
C THR A 126 8.13 -0.53 5.53
N ALA A 127 8.13 0.24 6.63
CA ALA A 127 8.59 -0.26 7.93
C ALA A 127 7.76 -1.46 8.41
N LEU A 128 6.43 -1.38 8.29
CA LEU A 128 5.53 -2.45 8.72
C LEU A 128 5.65 -3.70 7.84
N THR A 129 5.64 -3.55 6.52
CA THR A 129 5.79 -4.69 5.60
C THR A 129 7.15 -5.36 5.75
N LEU A 130 8.23 -4.58 5.92
CA LEU A 130 9.56 -5.10 6.19
C LEU A 130 9.61 -5.87 7.52
N PHE A 131 8.97 -5.34 8.57
CA PHE A 131 8.87 -6.01 9.86
C PHE A 131 8.19 -7.39 9.75
N PHE A 132 7.03 -7.47 9.08
CA PHE A 132 6.32 -8.74 8.90
C PHE A 132 7.10 -9.70 7.98
N ALA A 133 7.73 -9.20 6.91
CA ALA A 133 8.60 -10.00 6.04
C ALA A 133 9.77 -10.62 6.82
N TYR A 134 10.37 -9.83 7.71
CA TYR A 134 11.47 -10.25 8.55
C TYR A 134 11.05 -11.30 9.58
N GLN A 135 9.94 -11.07 10.29
CA GLN A 135 9.40 -12.03 11.24
C GLN A 135 9.08 -13.38 10.57
N ALA A 136 8.43 -13.37 9.41
CA ALA A 136 8.14 -14.57 8.64
C ALA A 136 9.42 -15.31 8.21
N SER A 137 10.51 -14.57 7.96
CA SER A 137 11.82 -15.16 7.61
C SER A 137 12.51 -15.82 8.80
N ARG A 138 12.26 -15.35 10.03
CA ARG A 138 12.78 -15.94 11.27
C ARG A 138 12.00 -17.15 11.77
N GLN A 139 10.76 -17.36 11.32
CA GLN A 139 9.92 -18.50 11.70
C GLN A 139 10.29 -19.81 10.95
N THR A 140 11.49 -19.86 10.35
CA THR A 140 12.07 -21.00 9.66
C THR A 140 12.63 -22.09 10.59
N ALA A 141 12.35 -22.03 11.90
CA ALA A 141 12.62 -23.13 12.84
C ALA A 141 11.66 -24.33 12.59
N PRO A 142 12.07 -25.58 12.88
CA PRO A 142 11.46 -26.81 12.32
C PRO A 142 9.96 -26.99 12.55
N GLU A 143 9.38 -26.40 13.59
CA GLU A 143 7.97 -26.60 13.95
C GLU A 143 6.99 -25.62 13.29
N VAL A 144 7.46 -24.52 12.66
CA VAL A 144 6.60 -23.44 12.10
C VAL A 144 6.99 -23.03 10.67
N SER A 145 7.89 -23.79 10.04
CA SER A 145 8.37 -23.51 8.68
C SER A 145 7.20 -23.42 7.67
N CYS A 146 7.27 -22.51 6.69
CA CYS A 146 6.33 -22.47 5.54
C CYS A 146 6.50 -23.68 4.59
N ALA A 147 7.20 -24.74 5.03
CA ALA A 147 7.34 -26.01 4.35
C ALA A 147 6.17 -26.95 4.68
#